data_AF-Q58PU8-F1
#
_entry.id   AF-Q58PU8-F1
#
_cell.length_a   1.000
_cell.length_b   1.000
_cell.length_c   1.000
_cell.angle_alpha   90.00
_cell.angle_beta   90.00
_cell.angle_gamma   90.00
#
_symmetry.space_group_name_H-M   'P 1'
#
loop_
_entity.id
_entity.type
_entity.pdbx_description
1 polymer ?
#
loop_
_entity_poly.entity_id
_entity_poly.type
_entity_poly.pdbx_seq_one_letter_code
_entity_poly.pdbx_strand_id
1 'polypeptide(L)'
;MAKDGRCGLGLKFTNKTTLTGEEGDTVTNNIIDANNKIKTSYFINGEVKYLPIMIFQNKEKYVYQVYKNKGDLEIGQYEIISCENDSSACDVYDNNTWVVVTNSPYPLVNFSILNKSDKYSSFDRAIPASTTIKSSLNEPFEVKSSKANLQSATGMKLKSYLVKGDKVTLLTVSDNNKCLIRYINERNEILDSYIPCSDLNLFN
;
A
#
# COMPACT_ATOMS: atom_id res chain seq x y z
N MET A 1 15.66 13.69 -0.48
CA MET A 1 14.21 13.97 -0.39
C MET A 1 13.54 13.43 -1.64
N ALA A 2 13.11 12.17 -1.60
CA ALA A 2 12.32 11.57 -2.67
C ALA A 2 10.90 12.15 -2.64
N LYS A 3 10.37 12.53 -3.80
CA LYS A 3 9.00 13.05 -3.96
C LYS A 3 8.09 11.88 -4.31
N ASP A 4 7.39 11.34 -3.32
CA ASP A 4 6.28 10.42 -3.58
C ASP A 4 5.11 11.19 -4.19
N GLY A 5 4.82 10.94 -5.47
CA GLY A 5 3.65 11.48 -6.15
C GLY A 5 2.46 10.54 -5.98
N ARG A 6 1.52 10.87 -5.10
CA ARG A 6 0.18 10.25 -5.09
C ARG A 6 -0.79 11.21 -5.77
N CYS A 7 -1.54 10.74 -6.77
CA CYS A 7 -2.56 11.58 -7.40
C CYS A 7 -3.85 11.56 -6.54
N GLY A 8 -4.36 12.77 -6.26
CA GLY A 8 -5.53 13.12 -5.45
C GLY A 8 -6.51 12.00 -5.11
N LEU A 9 -6.52 11.61 -3.82
CA LEU A 9 -7.61 10.87 -3.20
C LEU A 9 -8.91 11.68 -3.31
N GLY A 10 -9.75 11.38 -4.31
CA GLY A 10 -11.17 11.79 -4.36
C GLY A 10 -11.52 13.07 -5.12
N LEU A 11 -10.58 13.75 -5.79
CA LEU A 11 -10.88 14.94 -6.59
C LEU A 11 -11.22 14.55 -8.04
N LYS A 12 -12.43 14.88 -8.50
CA LYS A 12 -12.83 14.73 -9.90
C LYS A 12 -12.27 15.90 -10.70
N PHE A 13 -11.12 15.71 -11.35
CA PHE A 13 -10.57 16.69 -12.28
C PHE A 13 -11.35 16.64 -13.60
N THR A 14 -11.82 17.79 -14.07
CA THR A 14 -12.30 17.93 -15.45
C THR A 14 -11.12 18.42 -16.29
N ASN A 15 -11.12 18.16 -17.61
CA ASN A 15 -10.00 18.46 -18.53
C ASN A 15 -9.58 19.95 -18.62
N LYS A 16 -10.16 20.84 -17.80
CA LYS A 16 -9.91 22.29 -17.77
C LYS A 16 -9.47 22.83 -16.40
N THR A 17 -9.24 21.99 -15.40
CA THR A 17 -8.98 22.48 -14.04
C THR A 17 -7.48 22.69 -13.80
N THR A 18 -7.04 23.95 -13.83
CA THR A 18 -5.83 24.37 -13.09
C THR A 18 -6.15 24.25 -11.60
N LEU A 19 -5.37 23.45 -10.86
CA LEU A 19 -5.42 23.42 -9.41
C LEU A 19 -5.14 24.83 -8.89
N THR A 20 -6.06 25.38 -8.10
CA THR A 20 -5.76 26.54 -7.26
C THR A 20 -4.73 26.16 -6.20
N GLY A 21 -4.06 27.15 -5.60
CA GLY A 21 -3.10 26.90 -4.53
C GLY A 21 -3.70 26.10 -3.36
N GLU A 22 -4.94 26.42 -2.97
CA GLU A 22 -5.67 25.73 -1.90
C GLU A 22 -6.02 24.27 -2.24
N GLU A 23 -6.39 23.98 -3.48
CA GLU A 23 -6.64 22.61 -3.93
C GLU A 23 -5.33 21.79 -3.97
N GLY A 24 -4.22 22.43 -4.38
CA GLY A 24 -2.89 21.83 -4.35
C GLY A 24 -2.43 21.49 -2.93
N ASP A 25 -2.66 22.40 -1.98
CA ASP A 25 -2.35 22.20 -0.56
C ASP A 25 -3.22 21.09 0.03
N THR A 26 -4.50 21.04 -0.33
CA THR A 26 -5.41 19.96 0.10
C THR A 26 -4.93 18.59 -0.38
N VAL A 27 -4.53 18.47 -1.65
CA VAL A 27 -3.95 17.23 -2.18
C VAL A 27 -2.68 16.87 -1.41
N THR A 28 -1.77 17.82 -1.22
CA THR A 28 -0.49 17.60 -0.53
C THR A 28 -0.70 17.14 0.91
N ASN A 29 -1.59 17.81 1.65
CA ASN A 29 -1.92 17.47 3.03
C ASN A 29 -2.54 16.08 3.15
N ASN A 30 -3.45 15.70 2.24
CA ASN A 30 -4.02 14.34 2.22
C ASN A 30 -2.95 13.26 2.01
N ILE A 31 -1.94 13.54 1.19
CA ILE A 31 -0.81 12.61 0.96
C ILE A 31 0.06 12.52 2.21
N ILE A 32 0.40 13.66 2.80
CA ILE A 32 1.18 13.76 4.04
C ILE A 32 0.48 13.00 5.15
N ASP A 33 -0.82 13.21 5.35
CA ASP A 33 -1.62 12.54 6.38
C ASP A 33 -1.67 11.03 6.16
N ALA A 34 -1.88 10.59 4.91
CA ALA A 34 -1.87 9.17 4.57
C ALA A 34 -0.51 8.50 4.84
N ASN A 35 0.60 9.22 4.62
CA ASN A 35 1.95 8.75 4.90
C ASN A 35 2.26 8.76 6.41
N ASN A 36 1.86 9.82 7.13
CA ASN A 36 2.09 9.98 8.57
C ASN A 36 1.35 8.96 9.45
N LYS A 37 0.31 8.32 8.89
CA LYS A 37 -0.39 7.19 9.52
C LYS A 37 0.48 5.94 9.62
N ILE A 38 1.48 5.76 8.75
CA ILE A 38 2.40 4.62 8.81
C ILE A 38 3.56 5.02 9.73
N LYS A 39 3.54 4.53 10.97
CA LYS A 39 4.64 4.71 11.92
C LYS A 39 5.75 3.72 11.59
N THR A 40 6.84 4.19 11.01
CA THR A 40 7.94 3.32 10.55
C THR A 40 8.94 2.94 11.65
N SER A 41 8.70 3.34 12.91
CA SER A 41 9.62 3.05 14.03
C SER A 41 9.86 1.57 14.24
N TYR A 42 8.83 0.73 14.14
CA TYR A 42 8.96 -0.73 14.28
C TYR A 42 9.89 -1.32 13.19
N PHE A 43 9.89 -0.75 12.00
CA PHE A 43 10.79 -1.15 10.91
C PHE A 43 12.20 -0.58 11.09
N ILE A 44 12.32 0.69 11.44
CA ILE A 44 13.61 1.37 11.67
C ILE A 44 14.38 0.72 12.83
N ASN A 45 13.67 0.25 13.86
CA ASN A 45 14.23 -0.43 15.02
C ASN A 45 14.51 -1.92 14.77
N GLY A 46 14.15 -2.46 13.61
CA GLY A 46 14.40 -3.86 13.24
C GLY A 46 13.43 -4.87 13.84
N GLU A 47 12.26 -4.45 14.35
CA GLU A 47 11.21 -5.38 14.81
C GLU A 47 10.62 -6.18 13.64
N VAL A 48 10.63 -5.61 12.43
CA VAL A 48 10.32 -6.31 11.18
C VAL A 48 11.45 -6.11 10.17
N LYS A 49 11.69 -7.09 9.31
CA LYS A 49 12.81 -7.08 8.35
C LYS A 49 12.62 -6.12 7.18
N TYR A 50 11.38 -5.93 6.75
CA TYR A 50 11.00 -5.15 5.57
C TYR A 50 9.67 -4.45 5.83
N LEU A 51 9.37 -3.41 5.05
CA LEU A 51 8.15 -2.60 5.18
C LEU A 51 7.29 -2.72 3.92
N PRO A 52 6.33 -3.64 3.88
CA PRO A 52 5.35 -3.74 2.80
C PRO A 52 4.16 -2.80 3.06
N ILE A 53 3.70 -2.11 2.04
CA ILE A 53 2.53 -1.22 2.11
C ILE A 53 1.60 -1.55 0.93
N MET A 54 0.43 -2.08 1.26
CA MET A 54 -0.63 -2.39 0.31
C MET A 54 -1.07 -1.12 -0.43
N ILE A 55 -1.17 -1.22 -1.75
CA ILE A 55 -1.68 -0.18 -2.65
C ILE A 55 -3.06 -0.57 -3.18
N PHE A 56 -3.23 -1.85 -3.51
CA PHE A 56 -4.42 -2.36 -4.16
C PHE A 56 -4.63 -3.84 -3.83
N GLN A 57 -5.88 -4.26 -3.74
CA GLN A 57 -6.23 -5.67 -3.72
C GLN A 57 -7.62 -5.88 -4.31
N ASN A 58 -7.77 -6.94 -5.10
CA ASN A 58 -9.06 -7.48 -5.51
C ASN A 58 -9.00 -9.02 -5.51
N LYS A 59 -10.01 -9.66 -6.09
CA LYS A 59 -10.05 -11.13 -6.22
C LYS A 59 -8.96 -11.72 -7.10
N GLU A 60 -8.48 -10.95 -8.08
CA GLU A 60 -7.53 -11.42 -9.09
C GLU A 60 -6.08 -11.22 -8.64
N LYS A 61 -5.78 -10.09 -8.01
CA LYS A 61 -4.40 -9.71 -7.66
C LYS A 61 -4.33 -8.74 -6.48
N TYR A 62 -3.13 -8.64 -5.92
CA TYR A 62 -2.75 -7.62 -4.96
C TYR A 62 -1.49 -6.91 -5.41
N VAL A 63 -1.38 -5.63 -5.03
CA VAL A 63 -0.25 -4.76 -5.36
C VAL A 63 0.20 -4.06 -4.09
N TYR A 64 1.51 -4.03 -3.89
CA TYR A 64 2.11 -3.39 -2.74
C TYR A 64 3.45 -2.76 -3.13
N GLN A 65 3.80 -1.68 -2.43
CA GLN A 65 5.18 -1.18 -2.42
C GLN A 65 5.94 -1.83 -1.27
N VAL A 66 7.24 -2.02 -1.43
CA VAL A 66 8.08 -2.58 -0.37
C VAL A 66 9.42 -1.86 -0.26
N TYR A 67 9.77 -1.49 0.97
CA TYR A 67 11.12 -1.09 1.36
C TYR A 67 11.81 -2.29 2.00
N LYS A 68 12.95 -2.73 1.47
CA LYS A 68 13.59 -3.98 1.92
C LYS A 68 14.41 -3.78 3.19
N ASN A 69 14.87 -2.56 3.43
CA ASN A 69 15.67 -2.21 4.60
C ASN A 69 15.51 -0.71 4.95
N LYS A 70 16.04 -0.31 6.10
CA LYS A 70 15.98 1.07 6.58
C LYS A 70 16.60 2.08 5.59
N GLY A 71 17.72 1.72 4.95
CA GLY A 71 18.41 2.58 3.99
C GLY A 71 17.52 2.90 2.78
N ASP A 72 16.81 1.89 2.25
CA ASP A 72 15.83 2.06 1.17
C ASP A 72 14.77 3.12 1.54
N LEU A 73 14.23 3.06 2.77
CA LEU A 73 13.26 4.04 3.25
C LEU A 73 13.84 5.45 3.36
N GLU A 74 15.06 5.59 3.87
CA GLU A 74 15.73 6.90 4.04
C GLU A 74 15.97 7.62 2.71
N ILE A 75 16.31 6.87 1.65
CA ILE A 75 16.55 7.43 0.32
C ILE A 75 15.30 7.41 -0.58
N GLY A 76 14.19 6.81 -0.13
CA GLY A 76 12.95 6.67 -0.89
C GLY A 76 13.04 5.68 -2.05
N GLN A 77 13.88 4.67 -1.92
CA GLN A 77 13.98 3.56 -2.86
C GLN A 77 13.01 2.46 -2.44
N TYR A 78 12.19 1.97 -3.38
CA TYR A 78 11.28 0.86 -3.14
C TYR A 78 11.05 0.08 -4.43
N GLU A 79 10.41 -1.07 -4.30
CA GLU A 79 9.87 -1.83 -5.43
C GLU A 79 8.35 -1.85 -5.34
N ILE A 80 7.69 -1.90 -6.49
CA ILE A 80 6.26 -2.18 -6.59
C ILE A 80 6.12 -3.62 -7.06
N ILE A 81 5.36 -4.41 -6.31
CA ILE A 81 5.13 -5.82 -6.62
C ILE A 81 3.65 -6.04 -6.89
N SER A 82 3.35 -6.74 -7.98
CA SER A 82 2.00 -7.14 -8.38
C SER A 82 1.93 -8.66 -8.49
N CYS A 83 1.10 -9.28 -7.66
CA CYS A 83 0.95 -10.73 -7.60
C CYS A 83 -0.49 -11.11 -7.92
N GLU A 84 -0.69 -12.12 -8.77
CA GLU A 84 -2.01 -12.75 -8.90
C GLU A 84 -2.28 -13.61 -7.66
N ASN A 85 -3.52 -13.62 -7.15
CA ASN A 85 -3.86 -14.33 -5.92
C ASN A 85 -3.70 -15.85 -6.05
N ASP A 86 -4.03 -16.39 -7.23
CA ASP A 86 -4.03 -17.83 -7.53
C ASP A 86 -2.73 -18.29 -8.23
N SER A 87 -1.74 -17.40 -8.37
CA SER A 87 -0.44 -17.70 -8.97
C SER A 87 0.68 -17.59 -7.95
N SER A 88 1.76 -18.34 -8.19
CA SER A 88 3.01 -18.15 -7.48
C SER A 88 3.89 -17.07 -8.10
N ALA A 89 3.54 -16.54 -9.28
CA ALA A 89 4.33 -15.55 -9.99
C ALA A 89 3.85 -14.12 -9.67
N CYS A 90 4.82 -13.23 -9.48
CA CYS A 90 4.58 -11.80 -9.31
C CYS A 90 5.50 -11.00 -10.22
N ASP A 91 4.99 -9.88 -10.71
CA ASP A 91 5.74 -8.89 -11.46
C ASP A 91 6.32 -7.84 -10.51
N VAL A 92 7.59 -7.49 -10.74
CA VAL A 92 8.33 -6.48 -9.99
C VAL A 92 8.58 -5.27 -10.88
N TYR A 93 8.25 -4.09 -10.37
CA TYR A 93 8.40 -2.80 -11.03
C TYR A 93 9.23 -1.85 -10.16
N ASP A 94 9.93 -0.94 -10.81
CA ASP A 94 10.82 0.01 -10.16
C ASP A 94 10.03 1.18 -9.53
N ASN A 95 10.65 1.94 -8.62
CA ASN A 95 10.03 3.09 -7.94
C ASN A 95 9.65 4.28 -8.86
N ASN A 96 9.98 4.23 -10.16
CA ASN A 96 9.51 5.21 -11.15
C ASN A 96 8.15 4.85 -11.77
N THR A 97 7.60 3.68 -11.43
CA THR A 97 6.33 3.17 -11.96
C THR A 97 5.15 3.76 -11.20
N TRP A 98 4.19 4.29 -11.96
CA TRP A 98 2.92 4.77 -11.45
C TRP A 98 1.92 3.63 -11.36
N VAL A 99 1.33 3.43 -10.19
CA VAL A 99 0.21 2.51 -9.98
C VAL A 99 -1.09 3.29 -10.13
N VAL A 100 -1.79 3.06 -11.24
CA VAL A 100 -3.03 3.75 -11.58
C VAL A 100 -4.21 2.83 -11.27
N VAL A 101 -4.98 3.18 -10.25
CA VAL A 101 -6.19 2.45 -9.86
C VAL A 101 -7.43 3.19 -10.36
N THR A 102 -8.27 2.51 -11.14
CA THR A 102 -9.55 3.06 -11.61
C THR A 102 -10.68 2.59 -10.71
N ASN A 103 -11.41 3.53 -10.11
CA ASN A 103 -12.54 3.23 -9.23
C ASN A 103 -13.87 3.23 -10.02
N SER A 104 -14.35 2.07 -10.51
CA SER A 104 -15.76 1.85 -10.90
C SER A 104 -16.02 0.41 -11.33
N PRO A 105 -17.24 -0.12 -11.10
CA PRO A 105 -17.60 -0.97 -9.95
C PRO A 105 -16.65 -2.16 -9.66
N TYR A 106 -15.76 -2.48 -10.59
CA TYR A 106 -14.70 -3.48 -10.46
C TYR A 106 -13.36 -2.76 -10.59
N PRO A 107 -12.68 -2.46 -9.47
CA PRO A 107 -11.41 -1.77 -9.50
C PRO A 107 -10.38 -2.49 -10.36
N LEU A 108 -9.73 -1.74 -11.25
CA LEU A 108 -8.61 -2.22 -12.06
C LEU A 108 -7.35 -1.47 -11.68
N VAL A 109 -6.22 -2.14 -11.78
CA VAL A 109 -4.90 -1.57 -11.58
C VAL A 109 -4.06 -1.71 -12.84
N ASN A 110 -3.50 -0.58 -13.27
CA ASN A 110 -2.58 -0.47 -14.39
C ASN A 110 -1.25 0.12 -13.91
N PHE A 111 -0.18 -0.23 -14.62
CA PHE A 111 1.18 0.25 -14.33
C PHE A 111 1.65 1.11 -15.49
N SER A 112 2.12 2.32 -15.20
CA SER A 112 2.54 3.29 -16.21
C SER A 112 3.86 3.94 -15.84
N ILE A 113 4.66 4.35 -16.84
CA ILE A 113 5.85 5.17 -16.64
C ILE A 113 5.62 6.52 -17.29
N LEU A 114 6.02 7.59 -16.59
CA LEU A 114 5.96 8.95 -17.11
C LEU A 114 7.22 9.22 -17.95
N ASN A 115 7.04 9.31 -19.26
CA ASN A 115 8.09 9.72 -20.18
C ASN A 115 8.01 11.22 -20.39
N LYS A 116 9.07 11.93 -20.00
CA LYS A 116 9.22 13.37 -20.21
C LYS A 116 10.22 13.63 -21.32
N SER A 117 9.79 14.41 -22.30
CA SER A 117 10.66 15.08 -23.26
C SER A 117 10.52 16.60 -23.10
N ASP A 118 11.43 17.36 -23.69
CA ASP A 118 11.40 18.83 -23.61
C ASP A 118 10.11 19.47 -24.18
N LYS A 119 9.33 18.72 -24.97
CA LYS A 119 8.12 19.21 -25.64
C LYS A 119 6.83 18.53 -25.18
N TYR A 120 6.89 17.29 -24.71
CA TYR A 120 5.71 16.48 -24.38
C TYR A 120 5.97 15.55 -23.20
N SER A 121 4.93 15.30 -22.42
CA SER A 121 4.88 14.24 -21.41
C SER A 121 3.84 13.20 -21.81
N SER A 122 4.21 11.92 -21.78
CA SER A 122 3.30 10.80 -22.02
C SER A 122 3.36 9.79 -20.88
N PHE A 123 2.27 9.05 -20.70
CA PHE A 123 2.24 7.87 -19.86
C PHE A 123 2.20 6.64 -20.74
N ASP A 124 3.27 5.86 -20.71
CA ASP A 124 3.35 4.59 -21.41
C ASP A 124 3.14 3.44 -20.44
N ARG A 125 2.72 2.27 -20.95
CA ARG A 125 2.57 1.07 -20.13
C ARG A 125 3.94 0.67 -19.55
N ALA A 126 4.01 0.45 -18.25
CA ALA A 126 5.20 -0.07 -17.61
C ALA A 126 5.40 -1.54 -17.97
N ILE A 127 6.64 -1.95 -18.18
CA ILE A 127 7.04 -3.35 -18.33
C ILE A 127 7.68 -3.77 -17.00
N PRO A 128 7.32 -4.93 -16.42
CA PRO A 128 7.99 -5.44 -15.23
C PRO A 128 9.50 -5.54 -15.46
N ALA A 129 10.29 -5.10 -14.49
CA ALA A 129 11.74 -5.30 -14.51
C ALA A 129 12.08 -6.80 -14.37
N SER A 130 11.25 -7.55 -13.64
CA SER A 130 11.37 -9.01 -13.54
C SER A 130 10.04 -9.65 -13.14
N THR A 131 9.95 -10.97 -13.35
CA THR A 131 8.88 -11.82 -12.80
C THR A 131 9.53 -12.82 -11.85
N THR A 132 9.05 -12.88 -10.61
CA THR A 132 9.67 -13.62 -9.49
C THR A 132 8.63 -14.48 -8.76
N ILE A 133 9.09 -15.54 -8.08
CA ILE A 133 8.21 -16.43 -7.29
C ILE A 133 7.90 -15.79 -5.93
N LYS A 134 6.63 -15.83 -5.53
CA LYS A 134 6.07 -15.27 -4.28
C LYS A 134 6.89 -15.59 -3.02
N SER A 135 7.37 -16.84 -2.87
CA SER A 135 8.19 -17.27 -1.72
C SER A 135 9.55 -16.58 -1.60
N SER A 136 10.00 -15.89 -2.65
CA SER A 136 11.23 -15.10 -2.66
C SER A 136 10.99 -13.60 -2.48
N LEU A 137 9.75 -13.21 -2.19
CA LEU A 137 9.36 -11.80 -2.05
C LEU A 137 9.09 -11.43 -0.59
N ASN A 138 9.33 -10.16 -0.29
CA ASN A 138 9.02 -9.52 0.99
C ASN A 138 7.51 -9.23 1.08
N GLU A 139 6.71 -10.28 1.29
CA GLU A 139 5.25 -10.25 1.18
C GLU A 139 4.57 -9.37 2.24
N PRO A 140 3.39 -8.77 1.93
CA PRO A 140 2.59 -8.06 2.91
C PRO A 140 2.32 -8.90 4.17
N PHE A 141 2.12 -8.22 5.30
CA PHE A 141 1.75 -8.91 6.52
C PHE A 141 0.39 -9.59 6.34
N GLU A 142 0.28 -10.82 6.83
CA GLU A 142 -0.93 -11.63 6.69
C GLU A 142 -1.54 -11.96 8.05
N VAL A 143 -2.86 -12.06 8.07
CA VAL A 143 -3.61 -12.63 9.19
C VAL A 143 -3.33 -14.14 9.24
N LYS A 144 -2.80 -14.64 10.35
CA LYS A 144 -2.54 -16.07 10.55
C LYS A 144 -3.66 -16.78 11.31
N SER A 145 -4.38 -16.05 12.14
CA SER A 145 -5.53 -16.57 12.90
C SER A 145 -6.68 -16.89 11.96
N SER A 146 -7.46 -17.94 12.24
CA SER A 146 -8.66 -18.26 11.46
C SER A 146 -9.66 -17.09 11.43
N LYS A 147 -9.70 -16.31 12.52
CA LYS A 147 -10.53 -15.12 12.67
C LYS A 147 -9.84 -14.07 13.54
N ALA A 148 -9.56 -12.90 12.97
CA ALA A 148 -9.01 -11.74 13.68
C ALA A 148 -10.11 -10.67 13.79
N ASN A 149 -10.67 -10.47 14.98
CA ASN A 149 -11.75 -9.50 15.19
C ASN A 149 -11.19 -8.08 15.14
N LEU A 150 -11.82 -7.23 14.33
CA LEU A 150 -11.50 -5.81 14.27
C LEU A 150 -11.91 -5.13 15.58
N GLN A 151 -11.15 -4.11 15.98
CA GLN A 151 -11.36 -3.38 17.23
C GLN A 151 -11.37 -1.87 16.98
N SER A 152 -12.18 -1.16 17.78
CA SER A 152 -12.11 0.30 17.87
C SER A 152 -10.80 0.74 18.54
N ALA A 153 -10.50 2.04 18.50
CA ALA A 153 -9.39 2.62 19.25
C ALA A 153 -9.49 2.37 20.77
N THR A 154 -10.71 2.29 21.31
CA THR A 154 -10.96 1.95 22.73
C THR A 154 -10.83 0.45 23.03
N GLY A 155 -10.58 -0.39 22.02
CA GLY A 155 -10.45 -1.85 22.16
C GLY A 155 -11.78 -2.61 22.15
N MET A 156 -12.90 -1.96 21.83
CA MET A 156 -14.18 -2.64 21.67
C MET A 156 -14.17 -3.48 20.40
N LYS A 157 -14.55 -4.75 20.49
CA LYS A 157 -14.69 -5.64 19.34
C LYS A 157 -15.79 -5.15 18.41
N LEU A 158 -15.47 -5.03 17.14
CA LEU A 158 -16.42 -4.75 16.07
C LEU A 158 -17.02 -6.06 15.55
N LYS A 159 -18.16 -5.98 14.85
CA LYS A 159 -18.79 -7.15 14.22
C LYS A 159 -17.97 -7.70 13.05
N SER A 160 -17.18 -6.84 12.43
CA SER A 160 -16.30 -7.17 11.31
C SER A 160 -15.02 -7.85 11.80
N TYR A 161 -14.48 -8.72 10.96
CA TYR A 161 -13.27 -9.47 11.23
C TYR A 161 -12.52 -9.73 9.92
N LEU A 162 -11.23 -9.98 10.02
CA LEU A 162 -10.41 -10.54 8.97
C LEU A 162 -10.24 -12.04 9.18
N VAL A 163 -9.94 -12.76 8.11
CA VAL A 163 -9.73 -14.21 8.12
C VAL A 163 -8.29 -14.54 7.73
N LYS A 164 -7.89 -15.79 7.98
CA LYS A 164 -6.56 -16.27 7.65
C LYS A 164 -6.23 -16.01 6.17
N GLY A 165 -5.06 -15.42 5.91
CA GLY A 165 -4.56 -15.09 4.58
C GLY A 165 -4.86 -13.66 4.11
N ASP A 166 -5.73 -12.93 4.82
CA ASP A 166 -5.99 -11.52 4.52
C ASP A 166 -4.71 -10.70 4.70
N LYS A 167 -4.36 -9.93 3.66
CA LYS A 167 -3.16 -9.09 3.59
C LYS A 167 -3.45 -7.70 4.11
N VAL A 168 -2.51 -7.15 4.86
CA VAL A 168 -2.67 -5.85 5.51
C VAL A 168 -1.36 -5.06 5.47
N THR A 169 -1.50 -3.74 5.51
CA THR A 169 -0.41 -2.83 5.88
C THR A 169 -0.39 -2.67 7.39
N LEU A 170 0.76 -2.86 8.04
CA LEU A 170 0.93 -2.52 9.44
C LEU A 170 1.14 -1.01 9.57
N LEU A 171 0.22 -0.30 10.24
CA LEU A 171 0.32 1.15 10.45
C LEU A 171 1.12 1.48 11.71
N THR A 172 0.88 0.77 12.81
CA THR A 172 1.67 0.89 14.03
C THR A 172 1.56 -0.36 14.88
N VAL A 173 2.60 -0.62 15.66
CA VAL A 173 2.58 -1.56 16.79
C VAL A 173 2.45 -0.71 18.06
N SER A 174 1.55 -1.07 18.96
CA SER A 174 1.41 -0.42 20.26
C SER A 174 1.92 -1.31 21.38
N ASP A 175 2.33 -0.70 22.49
CA ASP A 175 2.94 -1.37 23.65
C ASP A 175 2.05 -2.47 24.26
N ASN A 176 0.73 -2.44 24.02
CA ASN A 176 -0.24 -3.41 24.53
C ASN A 176 -0.50 -4.59 23.58
N ASN A 177 0.45 -4.94 22.70
CA ASN A 177 0.32 -6.01 21.71
C ASN A 177 -0.89 -5.83 20.76
N LYS A 178 -1.33 -4.58 20.55
CA LYS A 178 -2.32 -4.23 19.52
C LYS A 178 -1.62 -3.62 18.33
N CYS A 179 -2.01 -4.06 17.14
CA CYS A 179 -1.51 -3.57 15.88
C CYS A 179 -2.63 -2.76 15.21
N LEU A 180 -2.33 -1.51 14.86
CA LEU A 180 -3.18 -0.76 13.94
C LEU A 180 -2.80 -1.22 12.54
N ILE A 181 -3.80 -1.67 11.78
CA ILE A 181 -3.61 -2.14 10.41
C ILE A 181 -4.45 -1.31 9.45
N ARG A 182 -4.07 -1.38 8.17
CA ARG A 182 -4.89 -0.97 7.04
C ARG A 182 -5.17 -2.17 6.16
N TYR A 183 -6.45 -2.44 5.95
CA TYR A 183 -6.96 -3.42 5.01
C TYR A 183 -7.55 -2.71 3.78
N ILE A 184 -7.37 -3.30 2.60
CA ILE A 184 -8.00 -2.86 1.35
C ILE A 184 -8.91 -3.99 0.89
N ASN A 185 -10.21 -3.72 0.80
CA ASN A 185 -11.16 -4.74 0.35
C ASN A 185 -11.17 -4.88 -1.18
N GLU A 186 -11.92 -5.85 -1.69
CA GLU A 186 -12.01 -6.12 -3.14
C GLU A 186 -12.60 -4.97 -3.97
N ARG A 187 -13.26 -4.01 -3.31
CA ARG A 187 -13.79 -2.78 -3.92
C ARG A 187 -12.79 -1.62 -3.84
N ASN A 188 -11.55 -1.90 -3.45
CA ASN A 188 -10.49 -0.93 -3.22
C ASN A 188 -10.87 0.12 -2.13
N GLU A 189 -11.75 -0.27 -1.20
CA GLU A 189 -12.09 0.56 -0.04
C GLU A 189 -11.11 0.29 1.09
N ILE A 190 -10.65 1.37 1.72
CA ILE A 190 -9.65 1.34 2.78
C ILE A 190 -10.35 1.26 4.14
N LEU A 191 -9.88 0.35 5.00
CA LEU A 191 -10.31 0.22 6.39
C LEU A 191 -9.10 0.22 7.33
N ASP A 192 -9.01 1.23 8.19
CA ASP A 192 -8.04 1.29 9.29
C ASP A 192 -8.69 0.72 10.57
N SER A 193 -8.08 -0.26 11.22
CA SER A 193 -8.63 -0.84 12.46
C SER A 193 -7.56 -1.53 13.32
N TYR A 194 -7.86 -1.74 14.60
CA TYR A 194 -6.97 -2.45 15.51
C TYR A 194 -7.26 -3.95 15.52
N ILE A 195 -6.21 -4.76 15.57
CA ILE A 195 -6.28 -6.19 15.87
C ILE A 195 -5.17 -6.57 16.86
N PRO A 196 -5.28 -7.70 17.59
CA PRO A 196 -4.14 -8.25 18.31
C PRO A 196 -2.96 -8.51 17.36
N CYS A 197 -1.76 -8.03 17.68
CA CYS A 197 -0.57 -8.34 16.87
C CYS A 197 -0.29 -9.85 16.81
N SER A 198 -0.74 -10.59 17.84
CA SER A 198 -0.68 -12.05 17.85
C SER A 198 -1.51 -12.72 16.74
N ASP A 199 -2.45 -12.02 16.11
CA ASP A 199 -3.22 -12.52 14.97
C ASP A 199 -2.51 -12.32 13.62
N LEU A 200 -1.38 -11.61 13.61
CA LEU A 200 -0.57 -11.35 12.42
C LEU A 200 0.67 -12.23 12.36
N ASN A 201 1.15 -12.40 11.13
CA ASN A 201 2.46 -12.93 10.84
C ASN A 201 3.46 -11.80 10.57
N LEU A 202 4.03 -11.23 11.65
CA LEU A 202 4.95 -10.09 11.57
C LEU A 202 6.40 -10.48 11.28
N PHE A 203 6.76 -11.76 11.46
CA PHE A 203 8.15 -12.22 11.50
C PHE A 203 8.50 -13.25 10.41
N ASN A 204 7.73 -13.30 9.32
CA ASN A 204 8.14 -14.09 8.15
C ASN A 204 9.57 -13.70 7.69
#